data_AF-A0A382RU25-F1
#
_entry.id   AF-A0A382RU25-F1
#
_cell.length_a   1.000
_cell.length_b   1.000
_cell.length_c   1.000
_cell.angle_alpha   90.00
_cell.angle_beta   90.00
_cell.angle_gamma   90.00
#
_symmetry.space_group_name_H-M   'P 1'
#
loop_
_entity.id
_entity.type
_entity.pdbx_description
1 polymer ?
#
loop_
_entity_poly.entity_id
_entity_poly.type
_entity_poly.pdbx_seq_one_letter_code
_entity_poly.pdbx_strand_id
1 'polypeptide(L)'
;VELFRMGNEQEANKFFINIIDGIDWLSQVLDMILAAKAISPDAVFDGKSIQDRRTSLVDFTQQMVDANKNQDWVLLADLLEYEILPYYQEWSNLLPRFRSQ
;
A
#
# COMPACT_ATOMS: atom_id res chain seq x y z
N VAL A 1 -6.50 0.97 15.77
CA VAL A 1 -7.35 -0.23 15.96
C VAL A 1 -8.53 0.03 16.89
N GLU A 2 -8.36 0.70 18.04
CA GLU A 2 -9.50 1.06 18.92
C GLU A 2 -10.54 2.00 18.29
N LEU A 3 -10.14 2.93 17.42
CA LEU A 3 -11.06 3.88 16.75
C LEU A 3 -12.11 3.20 15.86
N PHE A 4 -11.79 2.07 15.22
CA PHE A 4 -12.74 1.29 14.42
C PHE A 4 -13.71 0.46 15.27
N ARG A 5 -13.34 0.14 16.53
CA ARG A 5 -14.17 -0.65 17.46
C ARG A 5 -15.17 0.18 18.27
N MET A 6 -15.05 1.51 18.28
CA MET A 6 -15.87 2.40 19.13
C MET A 6 -17.15 2.93 18.46
N GLY A 7 -17.51 2.47 17.26
CA GLY A 7 -18.77 2.87 16.60
C GLY A 7 -18.82 4.31 16.08
N ASN A 8 -17.67 4.99 15.97
CA ASN A 8 -17.58 6.28 15.28
C ASN A 8 -17.28 6.06 13.79
N GLU A 9 -18.28 5.55 13.05
CA GLU A 9 -18.19 5.25 11.61
C GLU A 9 -17.69 6.43 10.78
N GLN A 10 -18.01 7.67 11.18
CA GLN A 10 -17.51 8.87 10.48
C GLN A 10 -16.00 9.05 10.63
N GLU A 11 -15.48 8.82 11.82
CA GLU A 11 -14.04 8.96 12.07
C GLU A 11 -13.27 7.80 11.43
N ALA A 12 -13.79 6.57 11.54
CA ALA A 12 -13.27 5.39 10.85
C ALA A 12 -13.18 5.61 9.32
N ASN A 13 -14.24 6.14 8.70
CA ASN A 13 -14.25 6.43 7.27
C ASN A 13 -13.26 7.55 6.89
N LYS A 14 -13.12 8.60 7.71
CA LYS A 14 -12.09 9.64 7.47
C LYS A 14 -10.69 9.06 7.52
N PHE A 15 -10.40 8.21 8.51
CA PHE A 15 -9.12 7.52 8.59
C PHE A 15 -8.89 6.61 7.39
N PHE A 16 -9.92 5.89 6.94
CA PHE A 16 -9.84 5.05 5.74
C PHE A 16 -9.51 5.86 4.48
N ILE A 17 -10.19 6.99 4.26
CA ILE A 17 -9.90 7.89 3.13
C ILE A 17 -8.43 8.35 3.18
N ASN A 18 -7.94 8.78 4.34
CA ASN A 18 -6.54 9.20 4.48
C ASN A 18 -5.54 8.09 4.14
N ILE A 19 -5.87 6.82 4.44
CA ILE A 19 -5.04 5.68 4.09
C ILE A 19 -5.01 5.49 2.57
N ILE A 20 -6.17 5.50 1.92
CA ILE A 20 -6.27 5.34 0.46
C ILE A 20 -5.53 6.46 -0.26
N ASP A 21 -5.71 7.71 0.18
CA ASP A 21 -5.01 8.87 -0.36
C ASP A 21 -3.49 8.74 -0.17
N GLY A 22 -3.04 8.24 0.98
CA GLY A 22 -1.62 7.97 1.24
C GLY A 22 -1.02 6.88 0.36
N ILE A 23 -1.79 5.84 0.03
CA ILE A 23 -1.39 4.77 -0.90
C ILE A 23 -1.27 5.30 -2.33
N ASP A 24 -2.25 6.08 -2.77
CA ASP A 24 -2.22 6.70 -4.10
C ASP A 24 -1.02 7.65 -4.23
N TRP A 25 -0.82 8.51 -3.22
CA TRP A 25 0.33 9.41 -3.19
C TRP A 25 1.67 8.67 -3.24
N LEU A 26 1.84 7.60 -2.44
CA LEU A 26 3.07 6.81 -2.51
C LEU A 26 3.26 6.21 -3.91
N SER A 27 2.20 5.67 -4.51
CA SER A 27 2.26 5.06 -5.85
C SER A 27 2.78 6.05 -6.89
N GLN A 28 2.28 7.30 -6.86
CA GLN A 28 2.76 8.37 -7.73
C GLN A 28 4.24 8.72 -7.46
N VAL A 29 4.66 8.75 -6.20
CA VAL A 29 6.07 8.99 -5.84
C VAL A 29 6.98 7.87 -6.35
N LEU A 30 6.57 6.62 -6.21
CA LEU A 30 7.31 5.48 -6.73
C LEU A 30 7.41 5.53 -8.26
N ASP A 31 6.33 5.88 -8.96
CA ASP A 31 6.32 6.08 -10.40
C ASP A 31 7.36 7.12 -10.84
N MET A 32 7.40 8.26 -10.17
CA MET A 32 8.38 9.31 -10.45
C MET A 32 9.82 8.84 -10.24
N ILE A 33 10.09 8.12 -9.15
CA ILE A 33 11.44 7.60 -8.84
C ILE A 33 11.87 6.58 -9.89
N LEU A 34 11.00 5.63 -10.22
CA LEU A 34 11.29 4.56 -11.18
C LEU A 34 11.51 5.13 -12.59
N ALA A 35 10.71 6.10 -13.00
CA ALA A 35 10.89 6.80 -14.27
C ALA A 35 12.21 7.59 -14.30
N ALA A 36 12.51 8.35 -13.24
CA ALA A 36 13.74 9.14 -13.15
C ALA A 36 15.01 8.27 -13.18
N LYS A 37 14.93 7.04 -12.67
CA LYS A 37 16.02 6.06 -12.68
C LYS A 37 15.98 5.11 -13.88
N ALA A 38 15.05 5.31 -14.81
CA ALA A 38 14.82 4.44 -15.98
C ALA A 38 14.72 2.94 -15.61
N ILE A 39 14.12 2.64 -14.45
CA ILE A 39 13.93 1.27 -13.97
C ILE A 39 12.73 0.67 -14.71
N SER A 40 12.96 -0.45 -15.40
CA SER A 40 11.88 -1.19 -16.08
C SER A 40 10.86 -1.74 -15.08
N PRO A 41 9.55 -1.74 -15.40
CA PRO A 41 8.54 -2.48 -14.64
C PRO A 41 8.86 -3.97 -14.46
N ASP A 42 9.58 -4.57 -15.41
CA ASP A 42 9.98 -5.98 -15.37
C ASP A 42 11.26 -6.21 -14.56
N ALA A 43 11.90 -5.15 -14.05
CA ALA A 43 13.11 -5.28 -13.24
C ALA A 43 12.81 -6.07 -11.97
N VAL A 44 13.59 -7.13 -11.73
CA VAL A 44 13.40 -8.05 -10.61
C VAL A 44 14.34 -7.71 -9.47
N PHE A 45 13.77 -7.52 -8.28
CA PHE A 45 14.47 -7.36 -7.02
C PHE A 45 13.92 -8.36 -6.03
N ASP A 46 14.80 -9.07 -5.33
CA ASP A 46 14.44 -10.05 -4.30
C ASP A 46 13.39 -11.07 -4.80
N GLY A 47 13.51 -11.50 -6.06
CA GLY A 47 12.64 -12.52 -6.67
C GLY A 47 11.27 -12.04 -7.17
N LYS A 48 10.95 -10.75 -7.05
CA LYS A 48 9.68 -10.15 -7.50
C LYS A 48 9.97 -8.99 -8.46
N SER A 49 9.15 -8.77 -9.49
CA SER A 49 9.31 -7.60 -10.36
C SER A 49 8.73 -6.33 -9.73
N ILE A 50 9.05 -5.16 -10.29
CA ILE A 50 8.39 -3.91 -9.91
C ILE A 50 6.90 -3.98 -10.24
N GLN A 51 6.54 -4.57 -11.37
CA GLN A 51 5.15 -4.74 -11.78
C GLN A 51 4.37 -5.64 -10.83
N ASP A 52 4.94 -6.78 -10.41
CA ASP A 52 4.30 -7.68 -9.44
C ASP A 52 3.99 -6.95 -8.13
N ARG A 53 4.86 -6.02 -7.69
CA ARG A 53 4.63 -5.22 -6.49
C ARG A 53 3.46 -4.26 -6.67
N ARG A 54 3.39 -3.58 -7.82
CA ARG A 54 2.27 -2.69 -8.15
C ARG A 54 0.95 -3.46 -8.18
N THR A 55 0.92 -4.62 -8.82
CA THR A 55 -0.26 -5.48 -8.86
C THR A 55 -0.70 -5.88 -7.44
N SER A 56 0.22 -6.30 -6.58
CA SER A 56 -0.13 -6.60 -5.18
C SER A 56 -0.72 -5.39 -4.45
N LEU A 57 -0.18 -4.19 -4.63
CA LEU A 57 -0.72 -2.99 -3.98
C LEU A 57 -2.14 -2.67 -4.45
N VAL A 58 -2.41 -2.82 -5.75
CA VAL A 58 -3.76 -2.67 -6.31
C VAL A 58 -4.71 -3.69 -5.70
N ASP A 59 -4.28 -4.96 -5.62
CA ASP A 59 -5.09 -6.04 -5.06
C ASP A 59 -5.40 -5.81 -3.57
N PHE A 60 -4.42 -5.37 -2.78
CA PHE A 60 -4.62 -5.05 -1.37
C PHE A 60 -5.55 -3.84 -1.19
N THR A 61 -5.37 -2.81 -2.00
CA THR A 61 -6.21 -1.60 -1.96
C THR A 61 -7.65 -1.93 -2.30
N GLN A 62 -7.89 -2.79 -3.30
CA GLN A 62 -9.22 -3.24 -3.66
C GLN A 62 -9.86 -4.04 -2.53
N GLN A 63 -9.13 -4.97 -1.91
CA GLN A 63 -9.62 -5.73 -0.76
C GLN A 63 -9.97 -4.83 0.43
N MET A 64 -9.17 -3.79 0.69
CA MET A 64 -9.46 -2.82 1.75
C MET A 64 -10.72 -2.00 1.46
N VAL A 65 -10.93 -1.59 0.20
CA VAL A 65 -12.16 -0.90 -0.23
C VAL A 65 -13.37 -1.79 -0.02
N ASP A 66 -13.28 -3.07 -0.37
CA ASP A 66 -14.40 -4.00 -0.23
C ASP A 66 -14.66 -4.35 1.25
N ALA A 67 -13.61 -4.51 2.06
CA ALA A 67 -13.73 -4.66 3.51
C ALA A 67 -14.42 -3.44 4.15
N ASN A 68 -14.02 -2.21 3.78
CA ASN A 68 -14.63 -0.99 4.29
C ASN A 68 -16.11 -0.87 3.88
N LYS A 69 -16.46 -1.18 2.61
CA LYS A 69 -17.85 -1.18 2.13
C LYS A 69 -18.73 -2.17 2.89
N ASN A 70 -18.19 -3.34 3.22
CA ASN A 70 -18.89 -4.38 3.95
C ASN A 70 -18.84 -4.20 5.48
N GLN A 71 -18.22 -3.11 5.96
CA GLN A 71 -17.99 -2.83 7.38
C GLN A 71 -17.23 -3.98 8.09
N ASP A 72 -16.38 -4.71 7.35
CA ASP A 72 -15.54 -5.78 7.88
C ASP A 72 -14.26 -5.21 8.46
N TRP A 73 -14.37 -4.70 9.68
CA TRP A 73 -13.28 -4.03 10.38
C TRP A 73 -12.15 -4.96 10.81
N VAL A 74 -12.43 -6.26 10.94
CA VAL A 74 -11.40 -7.27 11.27
C VAL A 74 -10.53 -7.50 10.05
N LEU A 75 -11.14 -7.76 8.89
CA LEU A 75 -10.41 -7.92 7.64
C LEU A 75 -9.63 -6.65 7.28
N LEU A 76 -10.23 -5.47 7.44
CA LEU A 76 -9.51 -4.22 7.18
C LEU A 76 -8.28 -4.05 8.07
N ALA A 77 -8.37 -4.42 9.35
CA ALA A 77 -7.22 -4.38 10.26
C ALA A 77 -6.15 -5.39 9.86
N ASP A 78 -6.54 -6.61 9.48
CA ASP A 78 -5.62 -7.66 9.05
C ASP A 78 -4.89 -7.26 7.76
N LEU A 79 -5.59 -6.68 6.78
CA LEU A 79 -5.00 -6.16 5.55
C LEU A 79 -3.96 -5.07 5.85
N LEU A 80 -4.26 -4.17 6.79
CA LEU A 80 -3.31 -3.12 7.19
C LEU A 80 -2.06 -3.69 7.86
N GLU A 81 -2.23 -4.66 8.77
CA GLU A 81 -1.16 -5.22 9.59
C GLU A 81 -0.27 -6.20 8.82
N TYR A 82 -0.87 -7.09 8.05
CA TYR A 82 -0.18 -8.23 7.45
C TYR A 82 0.12 -8.07 5.96
N GLU A 83 -0.57 -7.19 5.24
CA GLU A 83 -0.30 -6.96 3.81
C GLU A 83 0.35 -5.59 3.56
N ILE A 84 -0.33 -4.52 3.99
CA ILE A 84 0.10 -3.15 3.69
C ILE A 84 1.38 -2.78 4.44
N LEU A 85 1.46 -3.02 5.75
CA LEU A 85 2.67 -2.70 6.52
C LEU A 85 3.92 -3.43 5.97
N PRO A 86 3.90 -4.75 5.71
CA PRO A 86 5.01 -5.45 5.07
C PRO A 86 5.35 -4.91 3.68
N TYR A 87 4.35 -4.53 2.87
CA TYR A 87 4.57 -3.90 1.56
C TYR A 87 5.38 -2.60 1.68
N TYR A 88 5.03 -1.72 2.62
CA TYR A 88 5.78 -0.49 2.87
C TYR A 88 7.21 -0.75 3.37
N GLN A 89 7.38 -1.75 4.24
CA GLN A 89 8.70 -2.16 4.73
C GLN A 89 9.59 -2.68 3.60
N GLU A 90 9.02 -3.45 2.67
CA GLU A 90 9.71 -3.92 1.48
C GLU A 90 10.24 -2.75 0.64
N TRP A 91 9.41 -1.75 0.35
CA TRP A 91 9.84 -0.55 -0.37
C TRP A 91 10.86 0.29 0.39
N SER A 92 10.76 0.38 1.71
CA SER A 92 11.75 1.06 2.55
C SER A 92 13.15 0.44 2.41
N ASN A 93 13.21 -0.89 2.25
CA ASN A 93 14.46 -1.63 2.03
C ASN A 93 14.94 -1.55 0.56
N LEU A 94 14.02 -1.43 -0.39
CA LEU A 94 14.32 -1.42 -1.82
C LEU A 94 14.78 -0.04 -2.32
N LEU A 95 14.11 1.04 -1.92
CA LEU A 95 14.39 2.40 -2.39
C LEU A 95 15.87 2.85 -2.23
N PRO A 96 16.58 2.54 -1.12
CA PRO A 96 18.01 2.84 -1.00
C PRO A 96 18.87 2.23 -2.10
N ARG A 97 18.48 1.07 -2.65
CA ARG A 97 19.23 0.40 -3.73
C ARG A 97 19.21 1.19 -5.03
N PHE A 98 18.25 2.09 -5.22
CA PHE A 98 18.19 2.98 -6.39
C PHE A 98 19.07 4.23 -6.24
N ARG A 99 19.58 4.52 -5.04
CA ARG A 99 20.53 5.65 -4.83
C ARG A 99 21.94 5.32 -5.29
N SER A 100 22.31 4.04 -5.31
CA SER A 100 23.68 3.56 -5.57
C SER A 100 24.01 3.34 -7.05
N GLN A 101 23.09 3.68 -7.96
CA GLN A 101 23.30 3.69 -9.42
C GLN A 101 23.13 5.09 -9.98
#